data_AF-A0AAV8ZCE2-F1
#
_entry.id   AF-A0AAV8ZCE2-F1
#
_cell.length_a   1.000
_cell.length_b   1.000
_cell.length_c   1.000
_cell.angle_alpha   90.00
_cell.angle_beta   90.00
_cell.angle_gamma   90.00
#
_symmetry.space_group_name_H-M   'P 1'
#
loop_
_entity.id
_entity.type
_entity.pdbx_description
1 polymer ?
#
loop_
_entity_poly.entity_id
_entity_poly.type
_entity_poly.pdbx_seq_one_letter_code
_entity_poly.pdbx_strand_id
1 'polypeptide(L)'
;MSFQFSLYILTYIHHPTVKTIYGMGKIQNKRRVLWCVNGYCEEVGSRRYERVPVVLNPQDGGWSDWSPWGACSRTCGMGAQFKSRECNNPEPSYGGKYCVGNREEWRLCNQNPCPEPLVDLRAQQCQHLPRILHLEGKPEANFTWLPYESDQPNKKCKYICVNAENKELYVTGENLMDGTPCSYEDADNICVQGKCQVVGCDGNLKSQVKRDRCGTCAGNNSECAQIKFSFDRKLRREVSRVSVLPRMAREIKVEINVMRRPDKPSVAFILKNRRKRKYTVTIPNTVVHTKIIEGTKFSYKKVYNKHTIWAKGPLFAEMVILGNGLGLHKQSRRRHNPIPSIAHTANLTYNSLSNYNILQLLEPRCMDLQNHKSRQFPASNI
;
A
#
# COMPACT_ATOMS: atom_id res chain seq x y z
N MET A 1 -23.23 45.81 45.94
CA MET A 1 -24.53 46.48 45.78
C MET A 1 -25.58 45.38 45.84
N SER A 2 -26.31 45.12 46.93
CA SER A 2 -26.58 45.95 48.14
C SER A 2 -27.32 47.25 47.81
N PHE A 3 -28.44 47.67 48.42
CA PHE A 3 -29.39 47.12 49.44
C PHE A 3 -30.83 47.59 49.03
N GLN A 4 -31.98 47.39 49.69
CA GLN A 4 -32.48 46.72 50.93
C GLN A 4 -33.99 46.38 50.65
N PHE A 5 -34.67 45.33 51.16
CA PHE A 5 -35.17 45.02 52.51
C PHE A 5 -36.03 46.09 53.24
N SER A 6 -37.10 45.61 53.92
CA SER A 6 -38.08 46.29 54.79
C SER A 6 -39.24 47.05 54.10
N LEU A 7 -40.43 47.23 54.72
CA LEU A 7 -40.79 47.16 56.16
C LEU A 7 -42.15 46.46 56.46
N TYR A 8 -42.36 46.13 57.74
CA TYR A 8 -43.59 45.63 58.41
C TYR A 8 -44.76 46.66 58.42
N ILE A 9 -46.01 46.37 58.83
CA ILE A 9 -46.49 46.28 60.24
C ILE A 9 -47.97 45.77 60.35
N LEU A 10 -48.22 44.85 61.30
CA LEU A 10 -49.31 44.68 62.32
C LEU A 10 -50.75 45.27 62.10
N THR A 11 -51.88 44.80 62.65
CA THR A 11 -52.34 43.63 63.50
C THR A 11 -53.89 43.59 63.60
N TYR A 12 -54.46 42.64 64.39
CA TYR A 12 -55.83 42.54 64.96
C TYR A 12 -57.00 42.06 64.05
N ILE A 13 -58.11 41.46 64.56
CA ILE A 13 -58.30 40.31 65.48
C ILE A 13 -59.80 39.88 65.54
N HIS A 14 -60.09 38.67 66.07
CA HIS A 14 -61.38 38.10 66.50
C HIS A 14 -62.44 37.53 65.50
N HIS A 15 -62.65 36.21 65.66
CA HIS A 15 -63.86 35.38 65.44
C HIS A 15 -65.05 35.78 66.37
N PRO A 16 -66.24 35.10 66.37
CA PRO A 16 -66.74 33.96 65.56
C PRO A 16 -68.14 34.20 64.89
N THR A 17 -68.69 33.37 63.99
CA THR A 17 -69.36 32.10 64.35
C THR A 17 -69.68 31.14 63.19
N VAL A 18 -69.64 29.86 63.55
CA VAL A 18 -69.74 28.61 62.80
C VAL A 18 -70.98 28.44 61.90
N LYS A 19 -70.77 27.92 60.67
CA LYS A 19 -71.57 26.78 60.16
C LYS A 19 -70.74 25.89 59.22
N THR A 20 -70.72 24.59 59.48
CA THR A 20 -69.81 23.62 58.84
C THR A 20 -70.53 22.74 57.84
N ILE A 21 -69.98 22.61 56.62
CA ILE A 21 -70.22 21.47 55.71
C ILE A 21 -68.86 21.07 55.11
N TYR A 22 -68.58 19.78 55.04
CA TYR A 22 -67.30 19.21 54.60
C TYR A 22 -67.21 19.06 53.07
N GLY A 23 -66.01 19.16 52.49
CA GLY A 23 -65.77 18.71 51.10
C GLY A 23 -64.57 19.31 50.35
N MET A 24 -63.33 18.96 50.71
CA MET A 24 -62.16 19.28 49.86
C MET A 24 -62.06 18.31 48.67
N GLY A 25 -62.45 18.78 47.47
CA GLY A 25 -62.29 18.06 46.20
C GLY A 25 -61.19 18.66 45.32
N LYS A 26 -60.13 17.89 45.01
CA LYS A 26 -58.97 18.37 44.24
C LYS A 26 -59.33 18.70 42.78
N ILE A 27 -58.81 19.82 42.27
CA ILE A 27 -58.72 20.07 40.82
C ILE A 27 -57.74 19.05 40.22
N GLN A 28 -58.29 17.96 39.68
CA GLN A 28 -57.53 16.90 39.00
C GLN A 28 -57.07 17.40 37.62
N ASN A 29 -55.87 18.00 37.56
CA ASN A 29 -55.22 18.35 36.30
C ASN A 29 -54.75 17.07 35.57
N LYS A 30 -55.72 16.40 34.93
CA LYS A 30 -55.61 15.04 34.42
C LYS A 30 -54.75 15.02 33.15
N ARG A 31 -53.43 14.80 33.32
CA ARG A 31 -52.49 14.59 32.21
C ARG A 31 -53.04 13.55 31.24
N ARG A 32 -53.37 14.00 30.02
CA ARG A 32 -53.82 13.16 28.91
C ARG A 32 -52.63 12.29 28.46
N VAL A 33 -52.76 10.97 28.57
CA VAL A 33 -51.69 10.05 28.17
C VAL A 33 -51.90 9.71 26.69
N LEU A 34 -51.08 10.35 25.86
CA LEU A 34 -51.02 10.14 24.41
C LEU A 34 -50.16 8.92 24.08
N TRP A 35 -50.61 8.11 23.13
CA TRP A 35 -49.89 6.93 22.62
C TRP A 35 -49.85 6.95 21.10
N CYS A 36 -48.81 6.35 20.50
CA CYS A 36 -48.76 6.17 19.05
C CYS A 36 -49.58 4.95 18.63
N VAL A 37 -50.62 5.15 17.84
CA VAL A 37 -51.54 4.12 17.33
C VAL A 37 -51.63 4.29 15.81
N ASN A 38 -51.30 3.25 15.05
CA ASN A 38 -51.25 3.26 13.57
C ASN A 38 -50.44 4.44 12.97
N GLY A 39 -49.44 4.97 13.69
CA GLY A 39 -48.63 6.14 13.28
C GLY A 39 -49.16 7.50 13.73
N TYR A 40 -50.32 7.57 14.39
CA TYR A 40 -50.94 8.79 14.89
C TYR A 40 -50.89 8.87 16.41
N CYS A 41 -50.85 10.09 16.97
CA CYS A 41 -50.73 10.31 18.41
C CYS A 41 -52.11 10.52 19.04
N GLU A 42 -52.61 9.55 19.81
CA GLU A 42 -54.00 9.48 20.27
C GLU A 42 -54.16 9.30 21.80
N GLU A 43 -55.24 9.84 22.37
CA GLU A 43 -55.51 9.78 23.81
C GLU A 43 -56.19 8.46 24.23
N VAL A 44 -55.43 7.58 24.87
CA VAL A 44 -55.97 6.30 25.40
C VAL A 44 -56.70 6.56 26.72
N GLY A 45 -57.95 7.00 26.61
CA GLY A 45 -58.80 7.31 27.78
C GLY A 45 -60.31 7.35 27.52
N SER A 46 -60.76 7.54 26.28
CA SER A 46 -62.17 7.58 25.91
C SER A 46 -62.59 6.29 25.18
N ARG A 47 -63.55 5.54 25.75
CA ARG A 47 -64.08 4.31 25.12
C ARG A 47 -64.83 4.63 23.81
N ARG A 48 -64.19 4.40 22.66
CA ARG A 48 -64.85 4.11 21.38
C ARG A 48 -64.22 2.86 20.77
N TYR A 49 -64.95 1.75 20.85
CA TYR A 49 -64.48 0.42 20.43
C TYR A 49 -64.82 0.20 18.95
N GLU A 50 -64.21 0.99 18.06
CA GLU A 50 -64.60 1.04 16.63
C GLU A 50 -63.40 1.20 15.67
N ARG A 51 -62.17 1.19 16.19
CA ARG A 51 -60.96 0.97 15.37
C ARG A 51 -60.24 -0.24 15.92
N VAL A 52 -60.44 -1.38 15.24
CA VAL A 52 -59.58 -2.56 15.39
C VAL A 52 -58.15 -2.09 15.07
N PRO A 53 -57.15 -2.32 15.95
CA PRO A 53 -55.78 -2.00 15.61
C PRO A 53 -55.38 -2.86 14.41
N VAL A 54 -54.87 -2.22 13.34
CA VAL A 54 -54.36 -2.98 12.20
C VAL A 54 -53.03 -3.56 12.65
N VAL A 55 -53.06 -4.81 13.13
CA VAL A 55 -51.87 -5.57 13.51
C VAL A 55 -51.15 -5.96 12.22
N LEU A 56 -50.38 -5.00 11.72
CA LEU A 56 -49.50 -5.16 10.58
C LEU A 56 -48.37 -6.11 11.01
N ASN A 57 -48.48 -7.38 10.60
CA ASN A 57 -47.53 -8.41 10.95
C ASN A 57 -46.13 -8.03 10.41
N PRO A 58 -45.06 -8.10 11.22
CA PRO A 58 -43.69 -7.83 10.76
C PRO A 58 -43.32 -8.69 9.56
N GLN A 59 -42.91 -8.05 8.47
CA GLN A 59 -42.46 -8.71 7.24
C GLN A 59 -40.94 -8.62 7.17
N ASP A 60 -40.25 -9.69 7.54
CA ASP A 60 -38.80 -9.81 7.33
C ASP A 60 -38.50 -9.73 5.82
N GLY A 61 -37.47 -8.96 5.44
CA GLY A 61 -37.12 -8.75 4.04
C GLY A 61 -36.43 -9.95 3.40
N GLY A 62 -36.66 -10.12 2.10
CA GLY A 62 -36.00 -11.12 1.26
C GLY A 62 -35.05 -10.48 0.25
N TRP A 63 -33.99 -11.21 -0.09
CA TRP A 63 -33.02 -10.81 -1.10
C TRP A 63 -33.62 -10.92 -2.52
N SER A 64 -33.34 -9.93 -3.36
CA SER A 64 -33.48 -10.06 -4.80
C SER A 64 -32.54 -11.13 -5.35
N ASP A 65 -32.79 -11.53 -6.59
CA ASP A 65 -31.76 -12.17 -7.41
C ASP A 65 -30.49 -11.30 -7.49
N TRP A 66 -29.36 -11.96 -7.74
CA TRP A 66 -28.11 -11.29 -8.02
C TRP A 66 -28.14 -10.59 -9.39
N SER A 67 -27.63 -9.37 -9.43
CA SER A 67 -27.28 -8.72 -10.70
C SER A 67 -26.23 -9.53 -11.47
N PRO A 68 -26.16 -9.40 -12.81
CA PRO A 68 -25.06 -9.95 -13.59
C PRO A 68 -23.71 -9.45 -13.08
N TRP A 69 -22.67 -10.26 -13.27
CA TRP A 69 -21.30 -9.85 -12.96
C TRP A 69 -20.92 -8.62 -13.80
N GLY A 70 -20.53 -7.55 -13.12
CA GLY A 70 -20.00 -6.33 -13.75
C GLY A 70 -18.64 -6.56 -14.41
N ALA A 71 -18.14 -5.53 -15.08
CA ALA A 71 -16.84 -5.59 -15.75
C ALA A 71 -15.70 -5.94 -14.78
N CYS A 72 -14.73 -6.72 -15.27
CA CYS A 72 -13.49 -6.97 -14.53
C CYS A 72 -12.64 -5.70 -14.43
N SER A 73 -12.10 -5.41 -13.25
CA SER A 73 -11.25 -4.24 -12.98
C SER A 73 -10.00 -4.15 -13.88
N ARG A 74 -9.57 -5.26 -14.48
CA ARG A 74 -8.39 -5.38 -15.35
C ARG A 74 -8.65 -6.33 -16.51
N THR A 75 -8.09 -6.06 -17.68
CA THR A 75 -8.19 -6.92 -18.88
C THR A 75 -7.21 -8.10 -18.88
N CYS A 76 -6.16 -8.05 -18.06
CA CYS A 76 -5.15 -9.10 -17.94
C CYS A 76 -4.47 -9.03 -16.56
N GLY A 77 -3.75 -10.10 -16.19
CA GLY A 77 -2.86 -10.17 -15.05
C GLY A 77 -3.56 -10.15 -13.69
N MET A 78 -4.77 -10.70 -13.63
CA MET A 78 -5.67 -10.79 -12.47
C MET A 78 -6.33 -9.45 -12.05
N GLY A 79 -7.65 -9.38 -12.20
CA GLY A 79 -8.52 -8.35 -11.61
C GLY A 79 -9.63 -8.95 -10.75
N ALA A 80 -10.55 -8.10 -10.29
CA ALA A 80 -11.78 -8.49 -9.60
C ALA A 80 -13.01 -7.99 -10.37
N GLN A 81 -14.11 -8.75 -10.29
CA GLN A 81 -15.43 -8.40 -10.82
C GLN A 81 -16.47 -8.57 -9.70
N PHE A 82 -17.52 -7.76 -9.73
CA PHE A 82 -18.50 -7.62 -8.64
C PHE A 82 -19.92 -7.90 -9.12
N LYS A 83 -20.79 -8.33 -8.22
CA LYS A 83 -22.24 -8.38 -8.39
C LYS A 83 -22.93 -7.95 -7.09
N SER A 84 -24.17 -7.50 -7.19
CA SER A 84 -24.97 -6.93 -6.12
C SER A 84 -26.37 -7.52 -6.08
N ARG A 85 -27.08 -7.36 -4.97
CA ARG A 85 -28.49 -7.69 -4.79
C ARG A 85 -29.10 -6.77 -3.75
N GLU A 86 -30.42 -6.64 -3.75
CA GLU A 86 -31.14 -5.72 -2.87
C GLU A 86 -32.06 -6.45 -1.90
N CYS A 87 -32.35 -5.84 -0.76
CA CYS A 87 -33.25 -6.39 0.25
C CYS A 87 -34.68 -5.87 0.01
N ASN A 88 -35.27 -6.28 -1.12
CA ASN A 88 -36.54 -5.75 -1.63
C ASN A 88 -37.47 -6.82 -2.22
N ASN A 89 -37.24 -8.10 -1.94
CA ASN A 89 -38.02 -9.22 -2.44
C ASN A 89 -38.47 -10.19 -1.33
N PRO A 90 -39.37 -9.80 -0.40
CA PRO A 90 -39.97 -8.46 -0.25
C PRO A 90 -39.06 -7.47 0.48
N GLU A 91 -39.42 -6.18 0.47
CA GLU A 91 -38.77 -5.17 1.31
C GLU A 91 -39.19 -5.34 2.79
N PRO A 92 -38.28 -5.16 3.77
CA PRO A 92 -38.64 -5.23 5.19
C PRO A 92 -39.73 -4.21 5.55
N SER A 93 -40.84 -4.67 6.11
CA SER A 93 -41.95 -3.79 6.51
C SER A 93 -42.49 -4.12 7.90
N TYR A 94 -43.19 -3.14 8.50
CA TYR A 94 -43.88 -3.26 9.78
C TYR A 94 -43.02 -3.75 10.97
N GLY A 95 -41.74 -3.37 10.97
CA GLY A 95 -40.77 -3.77 12.01
C GLY A 95 -40.10 -5.14 11.76
N GLY A 96 -40.31 -5.73 10.58
CA GLY A 96 -39.57 -6.91 10.14
C GLY A 96 -38.08 -6.64 9.94
N LYS A 97 -37.28 -7.71 9.98
CA LYS A 97 -35.82 -7.67 9.94
C LYS A 97 -35.29 -7.37 8.54
N TYR A 98 -34.15 -6.68 8.48
CA TYR A 98 -33.36 -6.57 7.26
C TYR A 98 -32.70 -7.92 6.89
N CYS A 99 -32.46 -8.13 5.61
CA CYS A 99 -31.94 -9.37 5.05
C CYS A 99 -30.57 -9.75 5.62
N VAL A 100 -30.40 -11.04 5.98
CA VAL A 100 -29.15 -11.56 6.53
C VAL A 100 -28.18 -11.98 5.41
N GLY A 101 -26.91 -11.61 5.54
CA GLY A 101 -25.83 -11.95 4.61
C GLY A 101 -25.32 -10.76 3.80
N ASN A 102 -24.50 -11.02 2.78
CA ASN A 102 -23.87 -9.96 2.00
C ASN A 102 -24.82 -9.41 0.93
N ARG A 103 -24.84 -8.08 0.78
CA ARG A 103 -25.48 -7.33 -0.33
C ARG A 103 -24.68 -7.41 -1.64
N GLU A 104 -23.39 -7.72 -1.53
CA GLU A 104 -22.41 -7.70 -2.63
C GLU A 104 -21.52 -8.95 -2.57
N GLU A 105 -21.06 -9.43 -3.72
CA GLU A 105 -20.11 -10.54 -3.85
C GLU A 105 -19.10 -10.21 -4.96
N TRP A 106 -17.85 -10.66 -4.79
CA TRP A 106 -16.79 -10.45 -5.76
C TRP A 106 -16.05 -11.75 -6.08
N ARG A 107 -15.49 -11.85 -7.28
CA ARG A 107 -14.63 -12.97 -7.70
C ARG A 107 -13.45 -12.47 -8.55
N LEU A 108 -12.42 -13.30 -8.66
CA LEU A 108 -11.30 -13.03 -9.57
C LEU A 108 -11.74 -13.10 -11.04
N CYS A 109 -10.98 -12.45 -11.91
CA CYS A 109 -11.17 -12.46 -13.36
C CYS A 109 -9.86 -12.17 -14.10
N ASN A 110 -9.83 -12.49 -15.40
CA ASN A 110 -8.75 -12.16 -16.33
C ASN A 110 -7.35 -12.49 -15.79
N GLN A 111 -7.21 -13.70 -15.25
CA GLN A 111 -5.97 -14.20 -14.64
C GLN A 111 -4.83 -14.43 -15.65
N ASN A 112 -5.15 -14.53 -16.94
CA ASN A 112 -4.19 -14.66 -18.03
C ASN A 112 -3.09 -13.57 -17.96
N PRO A 113 -1.81 -13.91 -18.18
CA PRO A 113 -0.72 -12.95 -18.05
C PRO A 113 -0.86 -11.78 -19.04
N CYS A 114 -0.44 -10.58 -18.61
CA CYS A 114 -0.41 -9.42 -19.49
C CYS A 114 0.71 -9.53 -20.54
N PRO A 115 0.51 -9.00 -21.78
CA PRO A 115 1.55 -8.95 -22.81
C PRO A 115 2.83 -8.23 -22.37
N GLU A 116 2.69 -7.20 -21.54
CA GLU A 116 3.79 -6.61 -20.77
C GLU A 116 3.68 -7.04 -19.29
N PRO A 117 4.32 -8.14 -18.86
CA PRO A 117 4.18 -8.66 -17.49
C PRO A 117 5.01 -7.88 -16.46
N LEU A 118 5.88 -6.97 -16.89
CA LEU A 118 6.79 -6.20 -16.02
C LEU A 118 6.37 -4.73 -15.95
N VAL A 119 5.11 -4.52 -15.55
CA VAL A 119 4.46 -3.21 -15.42
C VAL A 119 4.13 -2.97 -13.94
N ASP A 120 4.58 -1.84 -13.41
CA ASP A 120 4.32 -1.45 -12.03
C ASP A 120 2.97 -0.70 -11.97
N LEU A 121 1.90 -1.44 -11.69
CA LEU A 121 0.53 -0.95 -11.65
C LEU A 121 0.34 0.19 -10.63
N ARG A 122 1.09 0.18 -9.52
CA ARG A 122 1.03 1.22 -8.50
C ARG A 122 1.77 2.48 -8.97
N ALA A 123 2.89 2.32 -9.68
CA ALA A 123 3.58 3.43 -10.34
C ALA A 123 2.75 4.03 -11.47
N GLN A 124 2.02 3.23 -12.25
CA GLN A 124 1.08 3.72 -13.27
C GLN A 124 -0.03 4.57 -12.63
N GLN A 125 -0.67 4.06 -11.58
CA GLN A 125 -1.66 4.84 -10.82
C GLN A 125 -1.07 6.17 -10.34
N CYS A 126 0.12 6.17 -9.71
CA CYS A 126 0.75 7.43 -9.29
C CYS A 126 1.10 8.39 -10.45
N GLN A 127 1.45 7.89 -11.63
CA GLN A 127 1.68 8.73 -12.82
C GLN A 127 0.40 9.42 -13.35
N HIS A 128 -0.78 8.88 -13.05
CA HIS A 128 -2.07 9.49 -13.41
C HIS A 128 -2.61 10.46 -12.35
N LEU A 129 -2.00 10.54 -11.16
CA LEU A 129 -2.47 11.36 -10.03
C LEU A 129 -2.71 12.85 -10.40
N PRO A 130 -1.88 13.54 -11.21
CA PRO A 130 -2.14 14.93 -11.61
C PRO A 130 -3.45 15.15 -12.37
N ARG A 131 -3.93 14.14 -13.11
CA ARG A 131 -5.20 14.20 -13.85
C ARG A 131 -6.39 14.02 -12.91
N ILE A 132 -6.30 13.06 -12.00
CA ILE A 132 -7.32 12.76 -10.99
C ILE A 132 -7.53 13.96 -10.06
N LEU A 133 -6.44 14.65 -9.70
CA LEU A 133 -6.48 15.85 -8.86
C LEU A 133 -6.76 17.15 -9.63
N HIS A 134 -7.06 17.08 -10.93
CA HIS A 134 -7.26 18.23 -11.83
C HIS A 134 -6.19 19.33 -11.62
N LEU A 135 -4.92 18.95 -11.64
CA LEU A 135 -3.78 19.84 -11.43
C LEU A 135 -3.26 20.48 -12.73
N GLU A 136 -3.98 20.35 -13.83
CA GLU A 136 -3.57 20.85 -15.15
C GLU A 136 -3.29 22.36 -15.09
N GLY A 137 -2.13 22.78 -15.63
CA GLY A 137 -1.61 24.14 -15.53
C GLY A 137 -0.97 24.54 -14.19
N LYS A 138 -1.10 23.75 -13.11
CA LYS A 138 -0.53 24.05 -11.79
C LYS A 138 0.91 23.52 -11.66
N PRO A 139 1.78 24.15 -10.84
CA PRO A 139 3.15 23.66 -10.61
C PRO A 139 3.22 22.19 -10.17
N GLU A 140 2.26 21.74 -9.38
CA GLU A 140 2.19 20.40 -8.79
C GLU A 140 1.98 19.27 -9.83
N ALA A 141 1.45 19.59 -11.01
CA ALA A 141 1.34 18.63 -12.11
C ALA A 141 2.68 18.29 -12.76
N ASN A 142 3.71 19.15 -12.58
CA ASN A 142 5.05 18.91 -13.10
C ASN A 142 5.92 18.04 -12.15
N PHE A 143 5.42 17.69 -10.96
CA PHE A 143 6.14 16.85 -10.00
C PHE A 143 6.15 15.37 -10.45
N THR A 144 7.24 14.66 -10.11
CA THR A 144 7.38 13.24 -10.43
C THR A 144 6.74 12.40 -9.33
N TRP A 145 5.49 12.00 -9.52
CA TRP A 145 4.77 11.15 -8.56
C TRP A 145 5.23 9.69 -8.66
N LEU A 146 5.71 9.14 -7.55
CA LEU A 146 6.26 7.79 -7.42
C LEU A 146 5.37 6.90 -6.55
N PRO A 147 5.36 5.57 -6.75
CA PRO A 147 4.62 4.64 -5.91
C PRO A 147 5.15 4.62 -4.47
N TYR A 148 4.23 4.45 -3.52
CA TYR A 148 4.55 4.20 -2.10
C TYR A 148 3.85 2.93 -1.60
N GLU A 149 4.52 2.17 -0.73
CA GLU A 149 3.94 1.02 -0.03
C GLU A 149 4.02 1.30 1.47
N SER A 150 2.87 1.49 2.12
CA SER A 150 2.82 1.65 3.57
C SER A 150 3.13 0.33 4.26
N ASP A 151 3.98 0.38 5.29
CA ASP A 151 4.28 -0.78 6.12
C ASP A 151 3.16 -1.07 7.14
N GLN A 152 2.14 -0.19 7.26
CA GLN A 152 0.91 -0.45 8.03
C GLN A 152 -0.01 -1.40 7.23
N PRO A 153 -0.38 -2.59 7.75
CA PRO A 153 -1.12 -3.60 6.99
C PRO A 153 -2.46 -3.11 6.40
N ASN A 154 -3.21 -2.31 7.17
CA ASN A 154 -4.47 -1.71 6.76
C ASN A 154 -4.34 -0.57 5.73
N LYS A 155 -3.12 -0.17 5.35
CA LYS A 155 -2.84 0.87 4.34
C LYS A 155 -2.05 0.37 3.13
N LYS A 156 -1.65 -0.92 3.07
CA LYS A 156 -0.95 -1.51 1.90
C LYS A 156 -1.69 -1.30 0.58
N CYS A 157 -3.02 -1.27 0.63
CA CYS A 157 -3.94 -1.08 -0.50
C CYS A 157 -4.60 0.30 -0.59
N LYS A 158 -4.12 1.30 0.18
CA LYS A 158 -4.53 2.70 -0.01
C LYS A 158 -3.71 3.35 -1.11
N TYR A 159 -4.35 4.19 -1.91
CA TYR A 159 -3.71 4.87 -3.04
C TYR A 159 -2.91 6.06 -2.52
N ILE A 160 -1.63 5.80 -2.25
CA ILE A 160 -0.68 6.74 -1.67
C ILE A 160 0.52 6.83 -2.61
N CYS A 161 0.95 8.06 -2.90
CA CYS A 161 2.10 8.36 -3.76
C CYS A 161 3.10 9.23 -3.01
N VAL A 162 4.37 9.20 -3.42
CA VAL A 162 5.43 10.07 -2.89
C VAL A 162 5.94 11.00 -3.99
N ASN A 163 6.06 12.28 -3.67
CA ASN A 163 6.64 13.29 -4.54
C ASN A 163 8.18 13.07 -4.63
N ALA A 164 8.74 12.92 -5.83
CA ALA A 164 10.17 12.62 -5.98
C ALA A 164 11.08 13.81 -5.62
N GLU A 165 10.57 15.03 -5.75
CA GLU A 165 11.27 16.30 -5.56
C GLU A 165 11.35 16.67 -4.07
N ASN A 166 10.22 16.87 -3.37
CA ASN A 166 10.18 17.30 -1.96
C ASN A 166 10.06 16.15 -0.93
N LYS A 167 9.75 14.91 -1.37
CA LYS A 167 9.57 13.68 -0.54
C LYS A 167 8.29 13.59 0.28
N GLU A 168 7.32 14.48 0.07
CA GLU A 168 6.03 14.43 0.75
C GLU A 168 5.17 13.24 0.28
N LEU A 169 4.35 12.71 1.19
CA LEU A 169 3.38 11.65 0.91
C LEU A 169 2.01 12.27 0.64
N TYR A 170 1.43 11.98 -0.52
CA TYR A 170 0.06 12.33 -0.85
C TYR A 170 -0.86 11.14 -0.65
N VAL A 171 -1.90 11.31 0.17
CA VAL A 171 -2.92 10.31 0.47
C VAL A 171 -4.23 10.75 -0.17
N THR A 172 -4.69 10.04 -1.20
CA THR A 172 -5.90 10.39 -1.98
C THR A 172 -7.22 10.18 -1.22
N GLY A 173 -7.19 9.40 -0.13
CA GLY A 173 -8.39 8.83 0.51
C GLY A 173 -8.86 7.53 -0.16
N GLU A 174 -8.63 7.39 -1.45
CA GLU A 174 -9.02 6.27 -2.29
C GLU A 174 -8.22 4.98 -2.03
N ASN A 175 -8.66 3.90 -2.68
CA ASN A 175 -8.02 2.59 -2.69
C ASN A 175 -7.22 2.43 -3.98
N LEU A 176 -6.18 1.59 -3.97
CA LEU A 176 -5.57 1.13 -5.22
C LEU A 176 -6.57 0.28 -6.01
N MET A 177 -6.55 0.44 -7.34
CA MET A 177 -7.38 -0.31 -8.29
C MET A 177 -7.33 -1.82 -8.02
N ASP A 178 -8.49 -2.46 -8.01
CA ASP A 178 -8.58 -3.87 -7.64
C ASP A 178 -7.83 -4.77 -8.63
N GLY A 179 -7.08 -5.73 -8.09
CA GLY A 179 -6.06 -6.48 -8.83
C GLY A 179 -4.66 -5.85 -8.79
N THR A 180 -4.44 -4.69 -8.15
CA THR A 180 -3.09 -4.16 -7.87
C THR A 180 -2.42 -4.97 -6.76
N PRO A 181 -1.16 -5.45 -6.90
CA PRO A 181 -0.45 -6.13 -5.82
C PRO A 181 -0.34 -5.31 -4.52
N CYS A 182 -0.64 -5.93 -3.38
CA CYS A 182 -0.61 -5.30 -2.06
C CYS A 182 0.81 -4.86 -1.65
N SER A 183 1.82 -5.61 -2.08
CA SER A 183 3.19 -5.48 -1.60
C SER A 183 4.20 -5.93 -2.65
N TYR A 184 5.35 -5.25 -2.72
CA TYR A 184 6.45 -5.65 -3.60
C TYR A 184 7.22 -6.86 -3.08
N GLU A 185 7.06 -7.21 -1.79
CA GLU A 185 7.65 -8.40 -1.18
C GLU A 185 6.74 -9.64 -1.31
N ASP A 186 5.45 -9.48 -1.60
CA ASP A 186 4.52 -10.59 -1.83
C ASP A 186 3.47 -10.17 -2.88
N ALA A 187 3.89 -10.28 -4.15
CA ALA A 187 3.21 -9.69 -5.31
C ALA A 187 2.01 -10.50 -5.84
N ASP A 188 1.82 -11.73 -5.34
CA ASP A 188 0.66 -12.57 -5.70
C ASP A 188 -0.62 -12.12 -4.96
N ASN A 189 -0.49 -11.56 -3.76
CA ASN A 189 -1.60 -10.97 -3.01
C ASN A 189 -2.06 -9.65 -3.65
N ILE A 190 -3.36 -9.52 -3.97
CA ILE A 190 -3.93 -8.33 -4.61
C ILE A 190 -4.83 -7.52 -3.69
N CYS A 191 -4.93 -6.22 -3.98
CA CYS A 191 -5.94 -5.35 -3.42
C CYS A 191 -7.31 -5.65 -4.03
N VAL A 192 -8.34 -5.75 -3.17
CA VAL A 192 -9.76 -5.74 -3.56
C VAL A 192 -10.53 -4.91 -2.54
N GLN A 193 -11.25 -3.88 -2.99
CA GLN A 193 -11.97 -2.90 -2.16
C GLN A 193 -11.09 -2.25 -1.07
N GLY A 194 -9.82 -1.97 -1.40
CA GLY A 194 -8.85 -1.39 -0.46
C GLY A 194 -8.38 -2.32 0.67
N LYS A 195 -8.83 -3.59 0.68
CA LYS A 195 -8.32 -4.64 1.56
C LYS A 195 -7.31 -5.49 0.77
N CYS A 196 -6.25 -5.93 1.43
CA CYS A 196 -5.35 -6.92 0.83
C CYS A 196 -5.97 -8.31 0.93
N GLN A 197 -6.14 -8.99 -0.19
CA GLN A 197 -6.64 -10.35 -0.27
C GLN A 197 -5.48 -11.32 -0.46
N VAL A 198 -5.50 -12.42 0.29
CA VAL A 198 -4.52 -13.50 0.10
C VAL A 198 -4.88 -14.29 -1.15
N VAL A 199 -3.94 -14.37 -2.09
CA VAL A 199 -4.09 -15.15 -3.32
C VAL A 199 -2.79 -15.88 -3.56
N GLY A 200 -2.87 -17.17 -3.88
CA GLY A 200 -1.68 -17.94 -4.24
C GLY A 200 -1.17 -17.58 -5.63
N CYS A 201 0.08 -17.94 -5.91
CA CYS A 201 0.67 -17.77 -7.24
C CYS A 201 0.02 -18.64 -8.33
N ASP A 202 -0.85 -19.57 -7.91
CA ASP A 202 -1.72 -20.46 -8.68
C ASP A 202 -2.99 -19.77 -9.16
N GLY A 203 -3.26 -18.53 -8.73
CA GLY A 203 -4.45 -17.77 -9.07
C GLY A 203 -5.64 -18.00 -8.14
N ASN A 204 -5.49 -18.77 -7.05
CA ASN A 204 -6.62 -19.15 -6.19
C ASN A 204 -6.74 -18.29 -4.94
N LEU A 205 -7.97 -17.85 -4.65
CA LEU A 205 -8.29 -17.09 -3.43
C LEU A 205 -8.00 -17.91 -2.17
N LYS A 206 -7.36 -17.28 -1.18
CA LYS A 206 -6.90 -17.87 0.10
C LYS A 206 -5.84 -18.98 -0.04
N SER A 207 -5.43 -19.34 -1.26
CA SER A 207 -4.36 -20.31 -1.48
C SER A 207 -3.04 -19.86 -0.84
N GLN A 208 -2.30 -20.83 -0.30
CA GLN A 208 -1.00 -20.62 0.33
C GLN A 208 0.17 -21.03 -0.59
N VAL A 209 -0.12 -21.40 -1.85
CA VAL A 209 0.90 -21.75 -2.84
C VAL A 209 1.69 -20.50 -3.21
N LYS A 210 3.01 -20.54 -3.01
CA LYS A 210 3.91 -19.40 -3.22
C LYS A 210 4.95 -19.68 -4.29
N ARG A 211 5.52 -18.61 -4.82
CA ARG A 211 6.67 -18.65 -5.74
C ARG A 211 7.94 -19.00 -4.98
N ASP A 212 8.80 -19.75 -5.66
CA ASP A 212 10.15 -20.02 -5.21
C ASP A 212 11.08 -18.80 -5.43
N ARG A 213 12.39 -18.99 -5.18
CA ARG A 213 13.40 -17.93 -5.34
C ARG A 213 13.74 -17.61 -6.82
N CYS A 214 13.15 -18.32 -7.78
CA CYS A 214 13.20 -18.05 -9.22
C CYS A 214 11.96 -17.27 -9.70
N GLY A 215 10.86 -17.32 -8.93
CA GLY A 215 9.56 -16.74 -9.29
C GLY A 215 8.56 -17.76 -9.81
N THR A 216 8.95 -19.03 -9.84
CA THR A 216 8.22 -20.17 -10.36
C THR A 216 7.18 -20.58 -9.32
N CYS A 217 5.91 -20.66 -9.71
CA CYS A 217 4.84 -21.02 -8.77
C CYS A 217 4.97 -22.50 -8.38
N ALA A 218 4.90 -22.80 -7.08
CA ALA A 218 5.21 -24.13 -6.53
C ALA A 218 6.60 -24.68 -6.96
N GLY A 219 7.52 -23.81 -7.35
CA GLY A 219 8.83 -24.19 -7.89
C GLY A 219 9.79 -24.78 -6.86
N ASN A 220 10.76 -25.54 -7.36
CA ASN A 220 11.80 -26.20 -6.57
C ASN A 220 13.13 -25.43 -6.51
N ASN A 221 13.19 -24.20 -7.05
CA ASN A 221 14.39 -23.36 -7.24
C ASN A 221 15.38 -23.82 -8.33
N SER A 222 14.96 -24.65 -9.31
CA SER A 222 15.86 -25.11 -10.39
C SER A 222 15.89 -24.22 -11.65
N GLU A 223 14.87 -23.37 -11.88
CA GLU A 223 14.77 -22.54 -13.10
C GLU A 223 15.75 -21.35 -13.16
N CYS A 224 16.50 -21.11 -12.07
CA CYS A 224 17.42 -19.99 -11.94
C CYS A 224 18.74 -20.36 -11.25
N ALA A 225 19.82 -19.73 -11.70
CA ALA A 225 21.12 -19.80 -11.05
C ALA A 225 21.30 -18.62 -10.07
N GLN A 226 21.90 -18.90 -8.91
CA GLN A 226 22.35 -17.85 -8.00
C GLN A 226 23.72 -17.33 -8.42
N ILE A 227 23.74 -16.14 -9.00
CA ILE A 227 24.96 -15.42 -9.39
C ILE A 227 25.57 -14.78 -8.15
N LYS A 228 26.88 -14.97 -7.97
CA LYS A 228 27.68 -14.37 -6.90
C LYS A 228 28.88 -13.66 -7.52
N PHE A 229 29.15 -12.44 -7.08
CA PHE A 229 30.31 -11.67 -7.51
C PHE A 229 30.90 -10.93 -6.31
N SER A 230 32.22 -11.05 -6.12
CA SER A 230 32.97 -10.28 -5.13
C SER A 230 34.03 -9.45 -5.85
N PHE A 231 34.25 -8.22 -5.38
CA PHE A 231 35.33 -7.39 -5.89
C PHE A 231 35.94 -6.52 -4.79
N ASP A 232 37.27 -6.47 -4.79
CA ASP A 232 38.07 -5.50 -4.05
C ASP A 232 38.49 -4.39 -5.00
N ARG A 233 37.83 -3.23 -4.93
CA ARG A 233 38.22 -2.05 -5.72
C ARG A 233 38.43 -0.83 -4.83
N LYS A 234 39.56 -0.16 -5.06
CA LYS A 234 39.80 1.21 -4.60
C LYS A 234 38.86 2.15 -5.35
N LEU A 235 37.84 2.69 -4.68
CA LEU A 235 36.87 3.62 -5.26
C LEU A 235 37.54 4.98 -5.52
N ARG A 236 38.26 5.08 -6.65
CA ARG A 236 39.11 6.22 -7.05
C ARG A 236 38.36 7.42 -7.66
N ARG A 237 37.07 7.30 -7.95
CA ARG A 237 36.24 8.37 -8.53
C ARG A 237 35.06 8.69 -7.62
N GLU A 238 34.54 9.92 -7.71
CA GLU A 238 33.30 10.36 -7.06
C GLU A 238 32.14 9.37 -7.26
N VAL A 239 32.08 8.74 -8.44
CA VAL A 239 31.15 7.64 -8.71
C VAL A 239 31.86 6.55 -9.52
N SER A 240 31.76 5.30 -9.07
CA SER A 240 32.34 4.12 -9.72
C SER A 240 31.27 3.06 -10.00
N ARG A 241 31.28 2.43 -11.18
CA ARG A 241 30.37 1.32 -11.52
C ARG A 241 30.72 0.09 -10.67
N VAL A 242 29.74 -0.36 -9.88
CA VAL A 242 29.82 -1.49 -8.95
C VAL A 242 29.41 -2.77 -9.65
N SER A 243 28.22 -2.79 -10.27
CA SER A 243 27.72 -3.93 -11.04
C SER A 243 26.53 -3.52 -11.92
N VAL A 244 25.93 -4.49 -12.61
CA VAL A 244 24.67 -4.38 -13.34
C VAL A 244 23.76 -5.51 -12.89
N LEU A 245 22.53 -5.16 -12.53
CA LEU A 245 21.44 -6.09 -12.26
C LEU A 245 20.64 -6.27 -13.56
N PRO A 246 20.51 -7.49 -14.11
CA PRO A 246 19.68 -7.72 -15.27
C PRO A 246 18.19 -7.53 -14.95
N ARG A 247 17.39 -7.35 -16.01
CA ARG A 247 15.93 -7.54 -15.95
C ARG A 247 15.64 -8.96 -15.43
N MET A 248 14.51 -9.15 -14.74
CA MET A 248 14.13 -10.40 -14.05
C MET A 248 14.99 -10.80 -12.84
N ALA A 249 16.01 -10.03 -12.43
CA ALA A 249 16.80 -10.35 -11.25
C ALA A 249 15.92 -10.43 -9.97
N ARG A 250 16.14 -11.48 -9.17
CA ARG A 250 15.47 -11.77 -7.89
C ARG A 250 16.49 -12.00 -6.78
N GLU A 251 16.03 -12.06 -5.52
CA GLU A 251 16.88 -12.30 -4.33
C GLU A 251 18.14 -11.42 -4.32
N ILE A 252 17.96 -10.16 -4.73
CA ILE A 252 19.04 -9.20 -4.97
C ILE A 252 19.58 -8.79 -3.61
N LYS A 253 20.89 -8.92 -3.41
CA LYS A 253 21.58 -8.48 -2.19
C LYS A 253 22.96 -7.92 -2.53
N VAL A 254 23.26 -6.74 -2.00
CA VAL A 254 24.55 -6.07 -2.19
C VAL A 254 25.10 -5.69 -0.82
N GLU A 255 26.27 -6.21 -0.48
CA GLU A 255 26.97 -5.90 0.76
C GLU A 255 28.29 -5.19 0.45
N ILE A 256 28.55 -4.05 1.08
CA ILE A 256 29.83 -3.32 0.95
C ILE A 256 30.43 -3.14 2.34
N ASN A 257 31.66 -3.63 2.52
CA ASN A 257 32.46 -3.41 3.72
C ASN A 257 33.42 -2.24 3.48
N VAL A 258 33.30 -1.20 4.30
CA VAL A 258 34.12 0.02 4.19
C VAL A 258 35.32 -0.08 5.13
N MET A 259 36.55 -0.10 4.58
CA MET A 259 37.75 -0.03 5.43
C MET A 259 37.88 1.36 6.06
N ARG A 260 38.27 1.41 7.34
CA ARG A 260 38.12 2.61 8.20
C ARG A 260 38.77 3.87 7.61
N ARG A 261 37.98 4.96 7.61
CA ARG A 261 38.42 6.29 8.04
C ARG A 261 37.46 6.79 9.12
N PRO A 262 37.92 7.50 10.17
CA PRO A 262 37.01 8.14 11.13
C PRO A 262 36.08 9.14 10.42
N ASP A 263 36.66 10.02 9.61
CA ASP A 263 35.93 11.07 8.92
C ASP A 263 35.47 10.66 7.51
N LYS A 264 34.18 10.31 7.45
CA LYS A 264 33.29 10.38 6.28
C LYS A 264 33.77 9.76 4.94
N PRO A 265 33.71 8.43 4.81
CA PRO A 265 33.32 7.78 3.55
C PRO A 265 31.84 7.39 3.60
N SER A 266 30.93 8.25 3.09
CA SER A 266 29.51 7.91 2.97
C SER A 266 29.23 7.19 1.66
N VAL A 267 29.14 5.85 1.73
CA VAL A 267 28.75 4.99 0.60
C VAL A 267 27.31 5.28 0.19
N ALA A 268 27.15 6.15 -0.80
CA ALA A 268 25.92 6.27 -1.56
C ALA A 268 25.88 5.17 -2.62
N PHE A 269 24.90 4.27 -2.51
CA PHE A 269 24.48 3.47 -3.64
C PHE A 269 23.63 4.35 -4.56
N ILE A 270 23.95 4.37 -5.85
CA ILE A 270 23.17 5.03 -6.88
C ILE A 270 22.67 3.95 -7.83
N LEU A 271 21.35 3.76 -7.87
CA LEU A 271 20.69 2.85 -8.80
C LEU A 271 20.20 3.65 -10.02
N LYS A 272 20.69 3.28 -11.23
CA LYS A 272 20.41 3.96 -12.50
C LYS A 272 19.97 3.00 -13.61
N ASN A 273 18.78 3.24 -14.18
CA ASN A 273 18.28 2.51 -15.34
C ASN A 273 19.18 2.76 -16.57
N ARG A 274 19.69 1.69 -17.21
CA ARG A 274 20.62 1.82 -18.36
C ARG A 274 19.99 2.53 -19.56
N ARG A 275 18.70 2.28 -19.84
CA ARG A 275 17.98 2.85 -20.98
C ARG A 275 17.48 4.27 -20.71
N LYS A 276 16.71 4.47 -19.63
CA LYS A 276 15.97 5.73 -19.38
C LYS A 276 16.85 6.94 -19.01
N ARG A 277 18.12 6.73 -18.61
CA ARG A 277 19.09 7.72 -18.09
C ARG A 277 18.66 8.55 -16.84
N LYS A 278 17.35 8.69 -16.55
CA LYS A 278 16.73 9.69 -15.63
C LYS A 278 16.47 9.20 -14.19
N TYR A 279 17.11 8.13 -13.71
CA TYR A 279 17.04 7.73 -12.30
C TYR A 279 18.43 7.77 -11.66
N THR A 280 18.57 8.60 -10.64
CA THR A 280 19.74 8.70 -9.76
C THR A 280 19.24 8.46 -8.34
N VAL A 281 18.89 7.20 -8.03
CA VAL A 281 18.39 6.88 -6.69
C VAL A 281 19.56 6.67 -5.76
N THR A 282 19.99 7.76 -5.13
CA THR A 282 20.73 7.74 -3.87
C THR A 282 19.83 7.15 -2.79
N ILE A 283 20.29 6.11 -2.09
CA ILE A 283 19.70 5.73 -0.80
C ILE A 283 20.51 6.42 0.32
N PRO A 284 19.91 7.34 1.11
CA PRO A 284 20.63 8.11 2.12
C PRO A 284 20.99 7.27 3.34
N ASN A 285 22.07 7.66 4.03
CA ASN A 285 22.58 6.93 5.19
C ASN A 285 21.86 7.32 6.50
N THR A 286 20.57 7.06 6.54
CA THR A 286 19.66 7.26 7.69
C THR A 286 18.85 5.98 7.97
N VAL A 287 17.97 6.00 8.97
CA VAL A 287 17.17 4.83 9.43
C VAL A 287 16.46 4.15 8.25
N VAL A 288 16.41 2.80 8.28
CA VAL A 288 15.95 1.87 7.23
C VAL A 288 14.97 2.48 6.23
N HIS A 289 15.51 3.10 5.17
CA HIS A 289 14.70 3.59 4.07
C HIS A 289 14.46 2.45 3.07
N THR A 290 13.20 2.28 2.71
CA THR A 290 12.80 1.49 1.54
C THR A 290 12.49 2.43 0.38
N LYS A 291 12.72 1.98 -0.86
CA LYS A 291 12.41 2.75 -2.06
C LYS A 291 12.08 1.84 -3.23
N ILE A 292 10.94 2.11 -3.87
CA ILE A 292 10.46 1.39 -5.04
C ILE A 292 11.13 1.94 -6.29
N ILE A 293 11.69 1.05 -7.11
CA ILE A 293 12.44 1.39 -8.33
C ILE A 293 12.19 0.28 -9.36
N GLU A 294 11.65 0.63 -10.53
CA GLU A 294 11.39 -0.32 -11.64
C GLU A 294 10.73 -1.64 -11.17
N GLY A 295 9.60 -1.53 -10.46
CA GLY A 295 8.82 -2.67 -9.95
C GLY A 295 9.38 -3.37 -8.71
N THR A 296 10.43 -2.86 -8.07
CA THR A 296 11.12 -3.54 -6.96
C THR A 296 11.31 -2.61 -5.75
N LYS A 297 10.85 -3.01 -4.55
CA LYS A 297 11.11 -2.32 -3.27
C LYS A 297 12.51 -2.68 -2.79
N PHE A 298 13.46 -1.76 -2.95
CA PHE A 298 14.81 -1.88 -2.40
C PHE A 298 14.84 -1.39 -0.96
N SER A 299 15.43 -2.19 -0.07
CA SER A 299 15.62 -1.90 1.35
C SER A 299 17.11 -1.71 1.67
N TYR A 300 17.43 -0.85 2.64
CA TYR A 300 18.80 -0.52 3.03
C TYR A 300 19.02 -0.57 4.56
N LYS A 301 20.20 -1.02 4.97
CA LYS A 301 20.70 -0.93 6.35
C LYS A 301 22.21 -0.71 6.40
N LYS A 302 22.68 -0.06 7.46
CA LYS A 302 24.10 0.01 7.84
C LYS A 302 24.28 -0.62 9.22
N VAL A 303 25.27 -1.48 9.36
CA VAL A 303 25.67 -2.10 10.63
C VAL A 303 27.19 -1.97 10.77
N TYR A 304 27.65 -1.14 11.70
CA TYR A 304 29.04 -0.68 11.80
C TYR A 304 29.58 -0.18 10.43
N ASN A 305 30.56 -0.88 9.84
CA ASN A 305 31.16 -0.54 8.54
C ASN A 305 30.53 -1.31 7.36
N LYS A 306 29.56 -2.20 7.62
CA LYS A 306 28.88 -3.01 6.62
C LYS A 306 27.60 -2.30 6.16
N HIS A 307 27.59 -1.87 4.91
CA HIS A 307 26.41 -1.36 4.23
C HIS A 307 25.73 -2.52 3.49
N THR A 308 24.39 -2.58 3.49
CA THR A 308 23.65 -3.64 2.79
C THR A 308 22.38 -3.09 2.14
N ILE A 309 22.23 -3.37 0.84
CA ILE A 309 20.97 -3.26 0.09
C ILE A 309 20.42 -4.66 -0.18
N TRP A 310 19.11 -4.83 -0.15
CA TRP A 310 18.45 -6.04 -0.64
C TRP A 310 17.07 -5.75 -1.24
N ALA A 311 16.59 -6.65 -2.10
CA ALA A 311 15.23 -6.65 -2.65
C ALA A 311 14.86 -8.04 -3.21
N LYS A 312 13.61 -8.47 -3.02
CA LYS A 312 13.13 -9.77 -3.53
C LYS A 312 12.98 -9.83 -5.06
N GLY A 313 12.55 -8.74 -5.69
CA GLY A 313 12.31 -8.65 -7.13
C GLY A 313 11.01 -9.32 -7.60
N PRO A 314 10.76 -9.42 -8.92
CA PRO A 314 11.74 -9.30 -10.00
C PRO A 314 11.94 -7.86 -10.47
N LEU A 315 13.16 -7.55 -10.92
CA LEU A 315 13.50 -6.21 -11.41
C LEU A 315 13.01 -5.97 -12.86
N PHE A 316 12.18 -4.95 -13.09
CA PHE A 316 11.47 -4.79 -14.37
C PHE A 316 12.34 -4.20 -15.50
N ALA A 317 13.47 -3.59 -15.17
CA ALA A 317 14.44 -3.01 -16.11
C ALA A 317 15.88 -3.25 -15.66
N GLU A 318 16.84 -3.17 -16.59
CA GLU A 318 18.26 -3.31 -16.24
C GLU A 318 18.79 -2.08 -15.48
N MET A 319 19.38 -2.32 -14.31
CA MET A 319 19.87 -1.27 -13.40
C MET A 319 21.37 -1.38 -13.18
N VAL A 320 22.08 -0.28 -13.43
CA VAL A 320 23.49 -0.12 -13.05
C VAL A 320 23.55 0.30 -11.58
N ILE A 321 24.34 -0.43 -10.78
CA ILE A 321 24.71 -0.04 -9.42
C ILE A 321 25.99 0.77 -9.51
N LEU A 322 26.01 1.96 -8.91
CA LEU A 322 27.20 2.77 -8.73
C LEU A 322 27.44 3.02 -7.24
N GLY A 323 28.72 3.10 -6.84
CA GLY A 323 29.14 3.44 -5.48
C GLY A 323 30.00 4.71 -5.47
N ASN A 324 29.74 5.58 -4.51
CA ASN A 324 30.56 6.75 -4.19
C ASN A 324 31.41 6.47 -2.94
N GLY A 325 32.73 6.71 -3.00
CA GLY A 325 33.67 6.52 -1.88
C GLY A 325 34.00 7.78 -1.08
N LEU A 326 33.50 8.95 -1.49
CA LEU A 326 33.85 10.29 -0.98
C LEU A 326 32.65 11.07 -0.41
N GLY A 327 31.43 10.53 -0.57
CA GLY A 327 30.20 11.21 -0.19
C GLY A 327 29.77 12.30 -1.19
N LEU A 328 28.59 12.89 -0.94
CA LEU A 328 27.96 13.86 -1.84
C LEU A 328 28.27 15.34 -1.49
N HIS A 329 29.52 15.64 -1.13
CA HIS A 329 29.99 17.02 -1.01
C HIS A 329 30.69 17.47 -2.29
N LYS A 330 30.18 18.52 -2.94
CA LYS A 330 30.92 19.29 -3.95
C LYS A 330 32.15 19.91 -3.28
N GLN A 331 33.35 19.36 -3.48
CA GLN A 331 34.57 20.06 -3.11
C GLN A 331 34.84 21.20 -4.09
N SER A 332 35.12 22.38 -3.56
CA SER A 332 35.55 23.54 -4.36
C SER A 332 36.90 23.25 -5.03
N ARG A 333 37.10 23.70 -6.28
CA ARG A 333 38.33 23.49 -7.04
C ARG A 333 39.51 24.32 -6.48
N ARG A 334 40.10 23.93 -5.34
CA ARG A 334 41.36 24.52 -4.86
C ARG A 334 42.35 23.48 -4.33
N ARG A 335 43.51 23.45 -5.00
CA ARG A 335 44.77 22.72 -4.73
C ARG A 335 44.71 21.19 -4.84
N HIS A 336 45.73 20.63 -5.49
CA HIS A 336 45.94 19.20 -5.62
C HIS A 336 46.52 18.63 -4.32
N ASN A 337 45.78 17.74 -3.67
CA ASN A 337 46.34 16.69 -2.83
C ASN A 337 45.75 15.36 -3.32
N PRO A 338 46.54 14.26 -3.41
CA PRO A 338 46.04 12.99 -3.90
C PRO A 338 44.98 12.43 -2.95
N ILE A 339 43.72 12.36 -3.42
CA ILE A 339 42.60 11.88 -2.62
C ILE A 339 42.87 10.41 -2.23
N PRO A 340 42.97 10.08 -0.93
CA PRO A 340 43.47 8.79 -0.46
C PRO A 340 42.46 7.68 -0.76
N SER A 341 42.83 6.76 -1.66
CA SER A 341 41.93 5.74 -2.19
C SER A 341 41.64 4.63 -1.18
N ILE A 342 40.45 4.65 -0.58
CA ILE A 342 39.97 3.63 0.35
C ILE A 342 39.64 2.34 -0.41
N ALA A 343 40.17 1.20 0.05
CA ALA A 343 39.80 -0.12 -0.44
C ALA A 343 38.41 -0.51 0.10
N HIS A 344 37.57 -1.03 -0.78
CA HIS A 344 36.23 -1.51 -0.45
C HIS A 344 36.06 -2.93 -1.00
N THR A 345 35.73 -3.86 -0.11
CA THR A 345 35.29 -5.22 -0.49
C THR A 345 33.79 -5.20 -0.65
N ALA A 346 33.30 -5.67 -1.79
CA ALA A 346 31.88 -5.60 -2.13
C ALA A 346 31.39 -6.92 -2.75
N ASN A 347 30.33 -7.47 -2.14
CA ASN A 347 29.70 -8.72 -2.52
C ASN A 347 28.31 -8.45 -3.11
N LEU A 348 28.05 -8.93 -4.31
CA LEU A 348 26.73 -8.98 -4.93
C LEU A 348 26.27 -10.45 -5.02
N THR A 349 25.02 -10.71 -4.63
CA THR A 349 24.31 -11.94 -4.98
C THR A 349 22.95 -11.61 -5.58
N TYR A 350 22.53 -12.35 -6.61
CA TYR A 350 21.16 -12.31 -7.14
C TYR A 350 20.86 -13.61 -7.88
N ASN A 351 19.58 -13.95 -8.01
CA ASN A 351 19.11 -15.05 -8.83
C ASN A 351 18.76 -14.55 -10.24
N SER A 352 19.12 -15.32 -11.26
CA SER A 352 18.80 -15.05 -12.66
C SER A 352 18.34 -16.33 -13.36
N LEU A 353 17.28 -16.23 -14.18
CA LEU A 353 16.75 -17.37 -14.93
C LEU A 353 17.82 -17.91 -15.89
N SER A 354 18.00 -19.22 -15.93
CA SER A 354 19.16 -19.87 -16.57
C SER A 354 19.33 -19.57 -18.06
N ASN A 355 18.26 -19.17 -18.75
CA ASN A 355 18.24 -18.85 -20.18
C ASN A 355 18.67 -17.39 -20.49
N TYR A 356 18.89 -16.54 -19.50
CA TYR A 356 19.44 -15.20 -19.72
C TYR A 356 20.96 -15.26 -19.86
N ASN A 357 21.48 -15.06 -21.08
CA ASN A 357 22.92 -15.08 -21.38
C ASN A 357 23.71 -14.04 -20.54
N ILE A 358 24.36 -14.51 -19.48
CA ILE A 358 25.21 -13.72 -18.55
C ILE A 358 26.45 -13.12 -19.26
N LEU A 359 26.82 -13.65 -20.42
CA LEU A 359 28.04 -13.33 -21.19
C LEU A 359 28.16 -11.87 -21.66
N GLN A 360 27.14 -11.01 -21.53
CA GLN A 360 27.22 -9.57 -21.86
C GLN A 360 27.55 -8.63 -20.67
N LEU A 361 27.77 -9.16 -19.45
CA LEU A 361 27.91 -8.31 -18.24
C LEU A 361 29.34 -7.80 -17.95
N LEU A 362 30.35 -8.19 -18.74
CA LEU A 362 31.71 -7.66 -18.68
C LEU A 362 32.09 -6.96 -20.01
N GLU A 363 32.73 -5.80 -19.93
CA GLU A 363 33.48 -5.26 -21.08
C GLU A 363 34.69 -6.16 -21.36
N PRO A 364 35.13 -6.32 -22.64
CA PRO A 364 36.18 -7.27 -23.01
C PRO A 364 37.54 -7.03 -22.32
N ARG A 365 37.79 -5.83 -21.78
CA ARG A 365 39.00 -5.44 -21.01
C ARG A 365 39.16 -6.15 -19.65
N CYS A 366 38.59 -7.33 -19.47
CA CYS A 366 38.63 -8.14 -18.25
C CYS A 366 38.81 -9.65 -18.50
N MET A 367 39.07 -10.12 -19.74
CA MET A 367 39.37 -11.54 -19.99
C MET A 367 40.87 -11.90 -19.94
N ASP A 368 41.78 -10.94 -20.17
CA ASP A 368 43.19 -11.21 -20.52
C ASP A 368 44.12 -11.63 -19.35
N LEU A 369 43.61 -12.21 -18.24
CA LEU A 369 44.42 -12.50 -17.04
C LEU A 369 44.23 -13.84 -16.32
N GLN A 370 43.42 -14.79 -16.80
CA GLN A 370 43.27 -16.10 -16.12
C GLN A 370 43.28 -17.38 -16.96
N ASN A 371 43.35 -17.34 -18.31
CA ASN A 371 43.31 -18.55 -19.15
C ASN A 371 44.65 -18.93 -19.82
N HIS A 372 45.77 -18.78 -19.11
CA HIS A 372 47.04 -19.40 -19.48
C HIS A 372 47.21 -20.79 -18.83
N LYS A 373 46.44 -21.80 -19.31
CA LYS A 373 46.85 -23.23 -19.30
C LYS A 373 45.90 -24.15 -20.09
N SER A 374 46.40 -24.60 -21.24
CA SER A 374 46.25 -25.96 -21.78
C SER A 374 44.88 -26.66 -21.67
N ARG A 375 44.09 -26.59 -22.75
CA ARG A 375 43.40 -27.76 -23.29
C ARG A 375 43.59 -27.81 -24.80
N GLN A 376 44.17 -28.90 -25.29
CA GLN A 376 44.17 -29.23 -26.72
C GLN A 376 42.77 -29.72 -27.11
N PHE A 377 42.34 -29.40 -28.32
CA PHE A 377 41.25 -30.11 -28.98
C PHE A 377 41.86 -31.15 -29.94
N PRO A 378 41.39 -32.40 -29.95
CA PRO A 378 41.70 -33.33 -31.03
C PRO A 378 40.98 -32.89 -32.32
N ALA A 379 41.56 -33.22 -33.47
CA ALA A 379 40.99 -32.91 -34.78
C ALA A 379 40.36 -34.16 -35.42
N SER A 380 39.12 -34.02 -35.88
CA SER A 380 38.38 -34.91 -36.78
C SER A 380 37.23 -34.08 -37.34
N ASN A 381 37.08 -33.90 -38.66
CA ASN A 381 36.41 -34.82 -39.57
C ASN A 381 35.01 -35.17 -39.03
N ILE A 382 33.90 -34.89 -39.74
CA ILE A 382 33.71 -34.75 -41.20
C ILE A 382 33.10 -33.39 -41.57
#